data_AF-A0A2N1Q6M1-F1
#
_entry.id   AF-A0A2N1Q6M1-F1
#
_cell.length_a   1.000
_cell.length_b   1.000
_cell.length_c   1.000
_cell.angle_alpha   90.00
_cell.angle_beta   90.00
_cell.angle_gamma   90.00
#
_symmetry.space_group_name_H-M   'P 1'
#
loop_
_entity.id
_entity.type
_entity.pdbx_description
1 polymer ?
#
loop_
_entity_poly.entity_id
_entity_poly.type
_entity_poly.pdbx_seq_one_letter_code
_entity_poly.pdbx_strand_id
1 'polypeptide(L)'
;MKKIWFAVLVLLVSGMLAGCQESDMQFFEVEVVDLSGNVVLTQSIGFDEDGTVSIVDLIDQEIGLDYSVSTYGTFVNGVSDIYPTEYGVTYNFYFSLLVNDEMSSVGLDQIELADDLKITFKETTMLDETDLEVDRLIQLFIDDYLSTYVSDQAFEHYVLAAIKQLELKGYLTDVLSDTLPASYLSMSRDTIANTFKMTVVEKAFEQNLDLTKTALSGFVSTNPYDAVSLLTALSMTEGSSAQIDALVNDLVTTTPAFMDADYAGMILLALAPYAESQGAAQTITDMEAYIQTMLTENGVESWGSANSSSTATVILGLVAQGINPRDVLYTTNGIDLIEALLTYEVDGAYKWQLADEQADMAFSTPQVFSALVAYKMYRDVYSNPAFNLFGF
;
A
#
# COMPACT_ATOMS: atom_id res chain seq x y z
N MET A 1 5.43 -25.03 11.29
CA MET A 1 5.35 -25.94 12.45
C MET A 1 5.86 -25.19 13.66
N LYS A 2 4.97 -24.75 14.57
CA LYS A 2 5.35 -23.99 15.78
C LYS A 2 6.21 -24.87 16.68
N LYS A 3 7.50 -24.55 16.83
CA LYS A 3 8.39 -25.20 17.80
C LYS A 3 8.27 -24.45 19.12
N ILE A 4 7.76 -25.15 20.13
CA ILE A 4 7.70 -24.69 21.51
C ILE A 4 9.14 -24.71 22.04
N TRP A 5 9.71 -23.53 22.31
CA TRP A 5 11.01 -23.40 22.95
C TRP A 5 10.87 -23.48 24.47
N PHE A 6 11.58 -24.41 25.07
CA PHE A 6 11.70 -24.57 26.52
C PHE A 6 12.85 -23.68 26.98
N ALA A 7 12.56 -22.62 27.73
CA ALA A 7 13.58 -21.82 28.39
C ALA A 7 14.25 -22.66 29.49
N VAL A 8 15.51 -23.03 29.29
CA VAL A 8 16.33 -23.67 30.33
C VAL A 8 17.03 -22.57 31.13
N LEU A 9 16.60 -22.40 32.37
CA LEU A 9 17.21 -21.51 33.35
C LEU A 9 18.59 -22.05 33.75
N VAL A 10 19.67 -21.42 33.30
CA VAL A 10 21.05 -21.79 33.71
C VAL A 10 21.35 -21.17 35.07
N LEU A 11 21.46 -22.03 36.08
CA LEU A 11 21.84 -21.70 37.44
C LEU A 11 23.38 -21.72 37.55
N LEU A 12 23.98 -20.54 37.75
CA LEU A 12 25.40 -20.36 38.05
C LEU A 12 25.77 -21.06 39.37
N VAL A 13 26.54 -22.13 39.28
CA VAL A 13 27.20 -22.77 40.43
C VAL A 13 28.71 -22.72 40.20
N SER A 14 29.39 -21.89 40.99
CA SER A 14 30.85 -21.81 41.06
C SER A 14 31.43 -23.04 41.78
N GLY A 15 32.28 -23.80 41.09
CA GLY A 15 33.08 -24.88 41.67
C GLY A 15 34.41 -25.03 40.92
N MET A 16 35.52 -24.85 41.62
CA MET A 16 36.89 -24.80 41.09
C MET A 16 37.44 -26.15 40.59
N LEU A 17 38.25 -26.04 39.53
CA LEU A 17 39.50 -26.75 39.19
C LEU A 17 39.46 -28.25 38.84
N ALA A 18 39.45 -28.54 37.53
CA ALA A 18 40.27 -29.56 36.87
C ALA A 18 40.49 -29.12 35.41
N GLY A 19 41.72 -29.30 34.90
CA GLY A 19 42.20 -28.66 33.67
C GLY A 19 41.27 -28.74 32.45
N CYS A 20 40.76 -27.59 32.05
CA CYS A 20 40.29 -27.27 30.71
C CYS A 20 41.17 -26.10 30.25
N GLN A 21 41.56 -26.06 28.98
CA GLN A 21 41.94 -24.78 28.38
C GLN A 21 40.82 -23.80 28.73
N GLU A 22 41.14 -22.71 29.43
CA GLU A 22 40.25 -21.55 29.46
C GLU A 22 40.12 -21.15 27.99
N SER A 23 39.00 -21.51 27.35
CA SER A 23 38.62 -20.84 26.11
C SER A 23 38.40 -19.40 26.53
N ASP A 24 39.26 -18.49 26.08
CA ASP A 24 39.07 -17.05 26.26
C ASP A 24 37.81 -16.67 25.49
N MET A 25 36.66 -16.79 26.16
CA MET A 25 35.36 -16.51 25.59
C MET A 25 35.25 -15.01 25.39
N GLN A 26 35.21 -14.60 24.14
CA GLN A 26 35.06 -13.21 23.72
C GLN A 26 33.59 -12.91 23.45
N PHE A 27 33.23 -11.63 23.39
CA PHE A 27 31.85 -11.21 23.16
C PHE A 27 31.76 -10.17 22.06
N PHE A 28 30.69 -10.25 21.28
CA PHE A 28 30.27 -9.19 20.37
C PHE A 28 28.82 -8.80 20.66
N GLU A 29 28.44 -7.59 20.26
CA GLU A 29 27.10 -7.04 20.43
C GLU A 29 26.35 -7.06 19.10
N VAL A 30 25.05 -7.38 19.15
CA VAL A 30 24.10 -7.24 18.06
C VAL A 30 23.01 -6.27 18.48
N GLU A 31 22.75 -5.29 17.63
CA GLU A 31 21.74 -4.25 17.83
C GLU A 31 20.77 -4.23 16.64
N VAL A 32 19.48 -4.01 16.91
CA VAL A 32 18.48 -3.69 15.89
C VAL A 32 17.94 -2.30 16.15
N VAL A 33 17.95 -1.45 15.12
CA VAL A 33 17.53 -0.05 15.19
C VAL A 33 16.40 0.17 14.22
N ASP A 34 15.27 0.70 14.70
CA ASP A 34 14.10 1.00 13.86
C ASP A 34 14.34 2.21 12.93
N LEU A 35 13.41 2.46 12.02
CA LEU A 35 13.49 3.56 11.07
C LEU A 35 13.55 4.95 11.75
N SER A 36 13.03 5.06 12.98
CA SER A 36 13.07 6.28 13.80
C SER A 36 14.40 6.46 14.54
N GLY A 37 15.30 5.48 14.47
CA GLY A 37 16.59 5.49 15.16
C GLY A 37 16.53 4.97 16.61
N ASN A 38 15.43 4.37 17.04
CA ASN A 38 15.34 3.76 18.36
C ASN A 38 15.97 2.36 18.34
N VAL A 39 16.74 2.04 19.37
CA VAL A 39 17.23 0.68 19.60
C VAL A 39 16.07 -0.17 20.10
N VAL A 40 15.68 -1.16 19.31
CA VAL A 40 14.57 -2.08 19.62
C VAL A 40 15.05 -3.44 20.13
N LEU A 41 16.32 -3.77 19.88
CA LEU A 41 16.99 -4.98 20.39
C LEU A 41 18.47 -4.69 20.65
N THR A 42 18.99 -5.22 21.75
CA THR A 42 20.43 -5.33 22.01
C THR A 42 20.70 -6.70 22.62
N GLN A 43 21.67 -7.43 22.07
CA GLN A 43 22.08 -8.75 22.55
C GLN A 43 23.61 -8.85 22.56
N SER A 44 24.17 -9.40 23.63
CA SER A 44 25.57 -9.80 23.68
C SER A 44 25.70 -11.30 23.40
N ILE A 45 26.59 -11.67 22.47
CA ILE A 45 26.78 -13.05 22.01
C ILE A 45 28.23 -13.46 22.26
N GLY A 46 28.41 -14.57 22.97
CA GLY A 46 29.72 -15.13 23.26
C GLY A 46 30.23 -16.01 22.11
N PHE A 47 31.53 -15.95 21.83
CA PHE A 47 32.20 -16.81 20.85
C PHE A 47 33.58 -17.27 21.34
N ASP A 48 34.06 -18.37 20.76
CA ASP A 48 35.41 -18.89 20.97
C ASP A 48 36.31 -18.34 19.85
N GLU A 49 37.42 -17.69 20.20
CA GLU A 49 38.36 -17.08 19.24
C GLU A 49 38.94 -18.12 18.27
N ASP A 50 39.15 -19.36 18.75
CA ASP A 50 39.62 -20.49 17.93
C ASP A 50 38.45 -21.26 17.26
N GLY A 51 37.22 -20.78 17.44
CA GLY A 51 36.00 -21.40 16.94
C GLY A 51 35.86 -21.30 15.42
N THR A 52 35.15 -22.27 14.84
CA THR A 52 34.84 -22.29 13.39
C THR A 52 33.38 -21.90 13.08
N VAL A 53 32.62 -21.49 14.09
CA VAL A 53 31.20 -21.12 13.92
C VAL A 53 31.14 -19.72 13.32
N SER A 54 30.35 -19.55 12.27
CA SER A 54 30.24 -18.25 11.59
C SER A 54 29.44 -17.25 12.44
N ILE A 55 29.66 -15.95 12.23
CA ILE A 55 28.87 -14.90 12.88
C ILE A 55 27.37 -15.03 12.56
N VAL A 56 27.02 -15.46 11.34
CA VAL A 56 25.63 -15.73 10.93
C VAL A 56 25.01 -16.83 11.79
N ASP A 57 25.73 -17.94 11.97
CA ASP A 57 25.26 -19.08 12.77
C ASP A 57 25.16 -18.73 14.26
N LEU A 58 26.08 -17.91 14.78
CA LEU A 58 26.05 -17.44 16.16
C LEU A 58 24.82 -16.56 16.43
N ILE A 59 24.52 -15.63 15.52
CA ILE A 59 23.35 -14.75 15.63
C ILE A 59 22.05 -15.56 15.52
N ASP A 60 21.96 -16.46 14.52
CA ASP A 60 20.76 -17.29 14.33
C ASP A 60 20.50 -18.22 15.53
N GLN A 61 21.55 -18.78 16.13
CA GLN A 61 21.41 -19.64 17.30
C GLN A 61 20.93 -18.90 18.55
N GLU A 62 21.39 -17.65 18.76
CA GLU A 62 21.10 -16.92 20.00
C GLU A 62 19.77 -16.15 19.92
N ILE A 63 19.52 -15.45 18.80
CA ILE A 63 18.35 -14.55 18.67
C ILE A 63 17.47 -14.84 17.46
N GLY A 64 17.87 -15.76 16.57
CA GLY A 64 17.15 -16.08 15.35
C GLY A 64 17.43 -15.07 14.24
N LEU A 65 17.71 -15.59 13.05
CA LEU A 65 18.01 -14.78 11.86
C LEU A 65 17.24 -15.33 10.65
N ASP A 66 16.40 -14.50 10.04
CA ASP A 66 15.85 -14.78 8.71
C ASP A 66 16.76 -14.13 7.68
N TYR A 67 17.34 -14.96 6.81
CA TYR A 67 18.22 -14.49 5.76
C TYR A 67 18.08 -15.31 4.48
N SER A 68 18.41 -14.67 3.36
CA SER A 68 18.53 -15.31 2.07
C SER A 68 19.98 -15.27 1.59
N VAL A 69 20.43 -16.35 0.95
CA VAL A 69 21.77 -16.44 0.38
C VAL A 69 21.68 -16.25 -1.12
N SER A 70 22.42 -15.28 -1.65
CA SER A 70 22.54 -15.02 -3.08
C SER A 70 23.98 -15.11 -3.56
N THR A 71 24.22 -14.96 -4.86
CA THR A 71 25.57 -14.82 -5.41
C THR A 71 26.30 -13.57 -4.93
N TYR A 72 25.58 -12.63 -4.31
CA TYR A 72 26.10 -11.37 -3.80
C TYR A 72 26.32 -11.37 -2.28
N GLY A 73 26.06 -12.49 -1.60
CA GLY A 73 26.22 -12.65 -0.15
C GLY A 73 24.92 -12.97 0.59
N THR A 74 25.01 -12.97 1.93
CA THR A 74 23.88 -13.17 2.83
C THR A 74 23.10 -11.87 3.02
N PHE A 75 21.82 -11.88 2.65
CA PHE A 75 20.90 -10.76 2.84
C PHE A 75 19.99 -11.05 4.03
N VAL A 76 20.08 -10.23 5.07
CA VAL A 76 19.29 -10.37 6.29
C VAL A 76 17.91 -9.75 6.07
N ASN A 77 16.89 -10.59 6.15
CA ASN A 77 15.50 -10.18 6.03
C ASN A 77 14.94 -9.78 7.39
N GLY A 78 15.33 -10.50 8.46
CA GLY A 78 14.79 -10.32 9.81
C GLY A 78 15.74 -10.77 10.91
N VAL A 79 15.63 -10.15 12.09
CA VAL A 79 16.45 -10.41 13.27
C VAL A 79 15.53 -10.53 14.48
N SER A 80 15.50 -11.68 15.16
CA SER A 80 14.62 -11.89 16.33
C SER A 80 13.13 -11.61 16.07
N ASP A 81 12.62 -12.08 14.93
CA ASP A 81 11.26 -11.79 14.44
C ASP A 81 10.96 -10.29 14.20
N ILE A 82 11.98 -9.43 14.23
CA ILE A 82 11.92 -8.02 13.81
C ILE A 82 12.30 -7.94 12.34
N TYR A 83 11.47 -7.31 11.53
CA TYR A 83 11.65 -7.16 10.10
C TYR A 83 11.55 -5.69 9.72
N PRO A 84 12.31 -5.23 8.70
CA PRO A 84 12.10 -3.90 8.13
C PRO A 84 10.66 -3.75 7.70
N THR A 85 10.16 -2.52 7.73
CA THR A 85 8.72 -2.24 7.65
C THR A 85 8.06 -2.96 6.47
N GLU A 86 6.90 -3.57 6.74
CA GLU A 86 6.09 -4.37 5.81
C GLU A 86 6.65 -5.75 5.45
N TYR A 87 7.67 -6.28 6.14
CA TYR A 87 8.11 -7.68 6.11
C TYR A 87 7.97 -8.41 4.75
N GLY A 88 8.86 -8.11 3.81
CA GLY A 88 8.91 -8.82 2.53
C GLY A 88 7.71 -8.58 1.61
N VAL A 89 6.78 -7.69 1.98
CA VAL A 89 5.70 -7.21 1.12
C VAL A 89 6.27 -6.25 0.07
N THR A 90 7.23 -5.41 0.45
CA THR A 90 7.87 -4.44 -0.46
C THR A 90 9.38 -4.60 -0.48
N TYR A 91 10.00 -4.03 -1.52
CA TYR A 91 11.46 -3.89 -1.61
C TYR A 91 11.93 -2.52 -1.10
N ASN A 92 11.02 -1.72 -0.54
CA ASN A 92 11.29 -0.34 -0.14
C ASN A 92 12.02 -0.27 1.20
N PHE A 93 11.82 -1.24 2.08
CA PHE A 93 12.42 -1.29 3.41
C PHE A 93 13.43 -2.43 3.53
N TYR A 94 14.56 -2.16 4.16
CA TYR A 94 15.62 -3.14 4.36
C TYR A 94 16.47 -2.80 5.60
N PHE A 95 17.25 -3.76 6.09
CA PHE A 95 18.27 -3.49 7.10
C PHE A 95 19.59 -3.06 6.44
N SER A 96 20.06 -1.86 6.75
CA SER A 96 21.45 -1.48 6.56
C SER A 96 22.31 -2.17 7.63
N LEU A 97 23.41 -2.79 7.21
CA LEU A 97 24.38 -3.43 8.09
C LEU A 97 25.47 -2.43 8.49
N LEU A 98 25.61 -2.17 9.79
CA LEU A 98 26.71 -1.37 10.34
C LEU A 98 27.62 -2.26 11.19
N VAL A 99 28.92 -1.98 11.12
CA VAL A 99 29.97 -2.62 11.91
C VAL A 99 30.70 -1.54 12.67
N ASN A 100 30.67 -1.60 14.00
CA ASN A 100 31.23 -0.58 14.89
C ASN A 100 30.74 0.83 14.52
N ASP A 101 29.42 0.96 14.33
CA ASP A 101 28.70 2.18 13.95
C ASP A 101 29.04 2.75 12.56
N GLU A 102 29.84 2.04 11.74
CA GLU A 102 30.13 2.40 10.34
C GLU A 102 29.39 1.50 9.35
N MET A 103 28.89 2.05 8.24
CA MET A 103 28.19 1.26 7.21
C MET A 103 29.13 0.21 6.60
N SER A 104 28.71 -1.05 6.63
CA SER A 104 29.49 -2.16 6.08
C SER A 104 29.53 -2.10 4.56
N SER A 105 30.71 -2.34 3.98
CA SER A 105 30.88 -2.57 2.54
C SER A 105 30.85 -4.05 2.16
N VAL A 106 30.70 -4.95 3.14
CA VAL A 106 30.69 -6.41 2.97
C VAL A 106 29.45 -7.02 3.62
N GLY A 107 29.08 -8.23 3.18
CA GLY A 107 27.99 -8.99 3.79
C GLY A 107 28.35 -9.48 5.19
N LEU A 108 27.32 -9.83 5.98
CA LEU A 108 27.48 -10.35 7.34
C LEU A 108 28.40 -11.58 7.40
N ASP A 109 28.38 -12.41 6.35
CA ASP A 109 29.20 -13.62 6.19
C ASP A 109 30.71 -13.36 6.04
N GLN A 110 31.11 -12.11 5.80
CA GLN A 110 32.50 -11.71 5.57
C GLN A 110 33.09 -10.90 6.73
N ILE A 111 32.33 -10.70 7.80
CA ILE A 111 32.79 -9.96 8.98
C ILE A 111 33.61 -10.90 9.88
N GLU A 112 34.84 -10.49 10.19
CA GLU A 112 35.70 -11.19 11.15
C GLU A 112 35.22 -10.91 12.58
N LEU A 113 35.06 -11.98 13.37
CA LEU A 113 34.74 -11.88 14.79
C LEU A 113 35.91 -11.28 15.55
N ALA A 114 35.62 -10.35 16.45
CA ALA A 114 36.58 -9.73 17.35
C ALA A 114 35.90 -9.36 18.67
N ASP A 115 36.66 -9.34 19.77
CA ASP A 115 36.18 -8.82 21.05
C ASP A 115 35.71 -7.37 20.89
N ASP A 116 34.63 -7.01 21.59
CA ASP A 116 33.96 -5.70 21.51
C ASP A 116 33.43 -5.32 20.11
N LEU A 117 33.34 -6.25 19.16
CA LEU A 117 32.68 -6.03 17.88
C LEU A 117 31.21 -5.66 18.09
N LYS A 118 30.73 -4.64 17.38
CA LYS A 118 29.31 -4.26 17.34
C LYS A 118 28.74 -4.45 15.93
N ILE A 119 27.67 -5.22 15.81
CA ILE A 119 26.86 -5.39 14.61
C ILE A 119 25.53 -4.69 14.82
N THR A 120 25.16 -3.78 13.92
CA THR A 120 23.85 -3.12 13.97
C THR A 120 23.08 -3.36 12.68
N PHE A 121 21.87 -3.90 12.79
CA PHE A 121 20.87 -3.96 11.73
C PHE A 121 19.95 -2.74 11.87
N LYS A 122 20.19 -1.73 11.04
CA LYS A 122 19.43 -0.48 11.08
C LYS A 122 18.41 -0.45 9.95
N GLU A 123 17.13 -0.36 10.28
CA GLU A 123 16.08 -0.18 9.27
C GLU A 123 16.37 1.06 8.42
N THR A 124 16.19 0.92 7.13
CA THR A 124 16.43 1.94 6.12
C THR A 124 15.39 1.78 5.02
N THR A 125 15.12 2.86 4.30
CA THR A 125 14.13 2.88 3.23
C THR A 125 14.63 3.63 2.00
N MET A 126 14.12 3.24 0.84
CA MET A 126 14.28 3.96 -0.43
C MET A 126 13.24 5.06 -0.62
N LEU A 127 12.24 5.13 0.26
CA LEU A 127 11.15 6.12 0.20
C LEU A 127 11.64 7.50 0.63
N ASP A 128 11.11 8.53 -0.02
CA ASP A 128 11.28 9.91 0.42
C ASP A 128 10.29 10.27 1.55
N GLU A 129 10.41 11.49 2.09
CA GLU A 129 9.57 11.95 3.21
C GLU A 129 8.08 11.95 2.86
N THR A 130 7.71 12.30 1.62
CA THR A 130 6.33 12.29 1.15
C THR A 130 5.78 10.86 1.11
N ASP A 131 6.55 9.91 0.59
CA ASP A 131 6.16 8.52 0.50
C ASP A 131 6.02 7.83 1.86
N LEU A 132 6.89 8.19 2.81
CA LEU A 132 6.78 7.76 4.21
C LEU A 132 5.54 8.34 4.88
N GLU A 133 5.18 9.58 4.56
CA GLU A 133 3.98 10.22 5.07
C GLU A 133 2.70 9.56 4.52
N VAL A 134 2.71 9.15 3.25
CA VAL A 134 1.62 8.33 2.67
C VAL A 134 1.41 7.06 3.49
N ASP A 135 2.47 6.30 3.77
CA ASP A 135 2.38 5.06 4.54
C ASP A 135 1.89 5.31 5.96
N ARG A 136 2.41 6.36 6.61
CA ARG A 136 1.96 6.79 7.94
C ARG A 136 0.47 7.12 7.97
N LEU A 137 -0.03 7.86 6.98
CA LEU A 137 -1.42 8.29 6.92
C LEU A 137 -2.39 7.17 6.55
N ILE A 138 -1.97 6.21 5.72
CA ILE A 138 -2.73 4.98 5.48
C ILE A 138 -2.88 4.22 6.80
N GLN A 139 -1.79 4.03 7.55
CA GLN A 139 -1.83 3.33 8.83
C GLN A 139 -2.69 4.08 9.87
N LEU A 140 -2.51 5.40 9.99
CA LEU A 140 -3.30 6.23 10.90
C LEU A 140 -4.81 6.13 10.59
N PHE A 141 -5.18 6.16 9.31
CA PHE A 141 -6.58 5.96 8.91
C PHE A 141 -7.11 4.58 9.32
N ILE A 142 -6.30 3.54 9.11
CA ILE A 142 -6.67 2.16 9.46
C ILE A 142 -6.93 2.06 10.96
N ASP A 143 -6.05 2.63 11.78
CA ASP A 143 -6.13 2.56 13.23
C ASP A 143 -7.31 3.37 13.79
N ASP A 144 -7.52 4.59 13.29
CA ASP A 144 -8.47 5.53 13.91
C ASP A 144 -9.85 5.55 13.25
N TYR A 145 -9.94 5.29 11.94
CA TYR A 145 -11.15 5.57 11.17
C TYR A 145 -11.76 4.37 10.44
N LEU A 146 -11.02 3.30 10.19
CA LEU A 146 -11.51 2.18 9.38
C LEU A 146 -12.87 1.65 9.85
N SER A 147 -13.03 1.47 11.16
CA SER A 147 -14.29 0.95 11.75
C SER A 147 -15.52 1.83 11.49
N THR A 148 -15.32 3.12 11.14
CA THR A 148 -16.40 4.02 10.72
C THR A 148 -16.92 3.68 9.32
N TYR A 149 -16.03 3.23 8.44
CA TYR A 149 -16.34 2.97 7.03
C TYR A 149 -16.60 1.51 6.75
N VAL A 150 -15.96 0.59 7.46
CA VAL A 150 -16.13 -0.86 7.28
C VAL A 150 -16.34 -1.51 8.64
N SER A 151 -17.55 -2.01 8.85
CA SER A 151 -17.95 -2.72 10.07
C SER A 151 -19.12 -3.67 9.77
N ASP A 152 -19.57 -4.42 10.76
CA ASP A 152 -20.79 -5.24 10.63
C ASP A 152 -22.05 -4.42 10.30
N GLN A 153 -22.03 -3.08 10.44
CA GLN A 153 -23.19 -2.21 10.22
C GLN A 153 -23.06 -1.29 9.00
N ALA A 154 -21.85 -1.01 8.53
CA ALA A 154 -21.60 -0.03 7.48
C ALA A 154 -20.50 -0.50 6.54
N PHE A 155 -20.62 -0.09 5.28
CA PHE A 155 -19.54 -0.20 4.31
C PHE A 155 -19.47 1.07 3.47
N GLU A 156 -18.26 1.54 3.20
CA GLU A 156 -17.95 2.51 2.17
C GLU A 156 -17.11 1.77 1.12
N HIS A 157 -17.55 1.80 -0.14
CA HIS A 157 -17.02 0.93 -1.18
C HIS A 157 -15.59 1.27 -1.64
N TYR A 158 -15.17 2.53 -1.60
CA TYR A 158 -13.77 2.90 -1.90
C TYR A 158 -12.82 2.43 -0.80
N VAL A 159 -13.20 2.65 0.46
CA VAL A 159 -12.43 2.16 1.62
C VAL A 159 -12.36 0.64 1.61
N LEU A 160 -13.49 -0.05 1.37
CA LEU A 160 -13.51 -1.50 1.29
C LEU A 160 -12.61 -2.04 0.17
N ALA A 161 -12.64 -1.43 -1.02
CA ALA A 161 -11.76 -1.82 -2.12
C ALA A 161 -10.28 -1.63 -1.75
N ALA A 162 -9.93 -0.50 -1.12
CA ALA A 162 -8.57 -0.21 -0.68
C ALA A 162 -8.07 -1.23 0.36
N ILE A 163 -8.87 -1.52 1.39
CA ILE A 163 -8.52 -2.53 2.40
C ILE A 163 -8.39 -3.92 1.78
N LYS A 164 -9.29 -4.30 0.88
CA LYS A 164 -9.20 -5.59 0.19
C LYS A 164 -7.91 -5.71 -0.60
N GLN A 165 -7.47 -4.64 -1.26
CA GLN A 165 -6.20 -4.63 -1.99
C GLN A 165 -5.00 -4.78 -1.04
N LEU A 166 -4.99 -4.07 0.09
CA LEU A 166 -3.95 -4.20 1.11
C LEU A 166 -3.85 -5.65 1.63
N GLU A 167 -4.98 -6.30 1.92
CA GLU A 167 -5.00 -7.72 2.32
C GLU A 167 -4.50 -8.65 1.22
N LEU A 168 -4.98 -8.47 -0.03
CA LEU A 168 -4.57 -9.30 -1.17
C LEU A 168 -3.07 -9.22 -1.47
N LYS A 169 -2.43 -8.11 -1.10
CA LYS A 169 -0.99 -7.89 -1.29
C LYS A 169 -0.17 -8.17 -0.03
N GLY A 170 -0.80 -8.51 1.09
CA GLY A 170 -0.12 -8.91 2.32
C GLY A 170 0.29 -7.76 3.25
N TYR A 171 -0.13 -6.52 2.98
CA TYR A 171 0.11 -5.38 3.89
C TYR A 171 -0.76 -5.46 5.15
N LEU A 172 -1.92 -6.10 5.05
CA LEU A 172 -2.85 -6.32 6.15
C LEU A 172 -3.22 -7.80 6.22
N THR A 173 -3.64 -8.25 7.40
CA THR A 173 -4.10 -9.63 7.61
C THR A 173 -5.31 -9.63 8.53
N ASP A 174 -6.37 -10.31 8.11
CA ASP A 174 -7.61 -10.53 8.87
C ASP A 174 -8.27 -9.22 9.37
N VAL A 175 -8.27 -8.17 8.56
CA VAL A 175 -8.87 -6.87 8.89
C VAL A 175 -10.36 -6.84 8.51
N LEU A 176 -10.72 -7.41 7.36
CA LEU A 176 -12.11 -7.56 6.95
C LEU A 176 -12.78 -8.72 7.69
N SER A 177 -14.01 -8.47 8.15
CA SER A 177 -14.88 -9.51 8.73
C SER A 177 -15.19 -10.57 7.68
N ASP A 178 -15.33 -11.84 8.09
CA ASP A 178 -15.85 -12.92 7.23
C ASP A 178 -17.35 -12.74 6.94
N THR A 179 -18.02 -11.82 7.64
CA THR A 179 -19.48 -11.63 7.53
C THR A 179 -19.84 -10.34 6.80
N LEU A 180 -20.82 -10.45 5.90
CA LEU A 180 -21.33 -9.29 5.17
C LEU A 180 -21.94 -8.24 6.13
N PRO A 181 -21.74 -6.94 5.85
CA PRO A 181 -22.31 -5.86 6.65
C PRO A 181 -23.85 -5.85 6.55
N ALA A 182 -24.53 -5.51 7.64
CA ALA A 182 -26.00 -5.45 7.68
C ALA A 182 -26.57 -4.41 6.69
N SER A 183 -25.84 -3.32 6.43
CA SER A 183 -26.22 -2.31 5.44
C SER A 183 -26.34 -2.89 4.02
N TYR A 184 -25.49 -3.86 3.65
CA TYR A 184 -25.58 -4.57 2.37
C TYR A 184 -26.92 -5.28 2.20
N LEU A 185 -27.44 -5.91 3.25
CA LEU A 185 -28.72 -6.64 3.20
C LEU A 185 -29.93 -5.72 2.95
N SER A 186 -29.80 -4.44 3.27
CA SER A 186 -30.84 -3.43 3.10
C SER A 186 -30.75 -2.65 1.77
N MET A 187 -29.64 -2.79 1.03
CA MET A 187 -29.38 -2.02 -0.18
C MET A 187 -30.03 -2.68 -1.42
N SER A 188 -30.68 -1.86 -2.24
CA SER A 188 -31.27 -2.27 -3.51
C SER A 188 -30.33 -2.07 -4.69
N ARG A 189 -30.53 -2.86 -5.76
CA ARG A 189 -29.86 -2.72 -7.07
C ARG A 189 -30.74 -1.94 -8.05
N ASP A 190 -31.20 -0.77 -7.61
CA ASP A 190 -32.16 0.08 -8.32
C ASP A 190 -31.51 1.20 -9.14
N THR A 191 -30.24 1.50 -8.85
CA THR A 191 -29.43 2.49 -9.57
C THR A 191 -28.07 1.90 -9.95
N ILE A 192 -27.40 2.49 -10.95
CA ILE A 192 -26.03 2.14 -11.32
C ILE A 192 -25.10 2.33 -10.11
N ALA A 193 -25.20 3.46 -9.41
CA ALA A 193 -24.38 3.75 -8.24
C ALA A 193 -24.55 2.73 -7.12
N ASN A 194 -25.79 2.38 -6.73
CA ASN A 194 -26.01 1.36 -5.71
C ASN A 194 -25.53 -0.02 -6.17
N THR A 195 -25.75 -0.36 -7.43
CA THR A 195 -25.32 -1.65 -7.97
C THR A 195 -23.80 -1.75 -8.03
N PHE A 196 -23.09 -0.66 -8.36
CA PHE A 196 -21.64 -0.61 -8.30
C PHE A 196 -21.12 -0.81 -6.87
N LYS A 197 -21.69 -0.12 -5.88
CA LYS A 197 -21.36 -0.34 -4.46
C LYS A 197 -21.55 -1.81 -4.04
N MET A 198 -22.67 -2.41 -4.45
CA MET A 198 -22.95 -3.84 -4.20
C MET A 198 -21.93 -4.76 -4.88
N THR A 199 -21.53 -4.46 -6.12
CA THR A 199 -20.48 -5.19 -6.83
C THR A 199 -19.19 -5.25 -6.02
N VAL A 200 -18.74 -4.10 -5.48
CA VAL A 200 -17.50 -4.04 -4.70
C VAL A 200 -17.60 -4.91 -3.45
N VAL A 201 -18.70 -4.81 -2.69
CA VAL A 201 -18.93 -5.64 -1.50
C VAL A 201 -18.96 -7.12 -1.87
N GLU A 202 -19.75 -7.50 -2.86
CA GLU A 202 -19.87 -8.90 -3.25
C GLU A 202 -18.55 -9.50 -3.71
N LYS A 203 -17.73 -8.73 -4.44
CA LYS A 203 -16.40 -9.16 -4.86
C LYS A 203 -15.44 -9.29 -3.68
N ALA A 204 -15.44 -8.32 -2.76
CA ALA A 204 -14.56 -8.32 -1.60
C ALA A 204 -14.83 -9.50 -0.66
N PHE A 205 -16.11 -9.87 -0.51
CA PHE A 205 -16.61 -10.95 0.32
C PHE A 205 -16.89 -12.26 -0.46
N GLU A 206 -16.41 -12.38 -1.70
CA GLU A 206 -16.50 -13.61 -2.51
C GLU A 206 -17.94 -14.16 -2.68
N GLN A 207 -18.91 -13.27 -2.80
CA GLN A 207 -20.32 -13.60 -2.98
C GLN A 207 -20.67 -13.94 -4.43
N ASN A 208 -21.79 -14.64 -4.61
CA ASN A 208 -22.35 -14.89 -5.94
C ASN A 208 -22.86 -13.58 -6.58
N LEU A 209 -22.46 -13.33 -7.83
CA LEU A 209 -22.71 -12.08 -8.56
C LEU A 209 -23.93 -12.12 -9.49
N ASP A 210 -24.71 -13.20 -9.52
CA ASP A 210 -25.76 -13.42 -10.54
C ASP A 210 -26.85 -12.33 -10.50
N LEU A 211 -27.28 -11.92 -9.30
CA LEU A 211 -28.26 -10.85 -9.13
C LEU A 211 -27.72 -9.50 -9.59
N THR A 212 -26.44 -9.24 -9.31
CA THR A 212 -25.75 -8.00 -9.70
C THR A 212 -25.53 -7.94 -11.20
N LYS A 213 -25.06 -9.02 -11.83
CA LYS A 213 -24.97 -9.14 -13.30
C LYS A 213 -26.32 -8.91 -13.96
N THR A 214 -27.37 -9.52 -13.41
CA THR A 214 -28.74 -9.35 -13.91
C THR A 214 -29.18 -7.90 -13.85
N ALA A 215 -28.98 -7.22 -12.71
CA ALA A 215 -29.30 -5.80 -12.56
C ALA A 215 -28.49 -4.92 -13.54
N LEU A 216 -27.18 -5.13 -13.62
CA LEU A 216 -26.28 -4.39 -14.52
C LEU A 216 -26.69 -4.48 -15.98
N SER A 217 -27.14 -5.66 -16.43
CA SER A 217 -27.63 -5.87 -17.81
C SER A 217 -28.85 -5.04 -18.17
N GLY A 218 -29.61 -4.59 -17.17
CA GLY A 218 -30.83 -3.79 -17.36
C GLY A 218 -30.57 -2.28 -17.40
N PHE A 219 -29.38 -1.82 -17.03
CA PHE A 219 -29.09 -0.39 -16.99
C PHE A 219 -28.68 0.18 -18.35
N VAL A 220 -29.13 1.41 -18.57
CA VAL A 220 -28.68 2.28 -19.65
C VAL A 220 -28.24 3.57 -18.99
N SER A 221 -26.97 3.94 -19.14
CA SER A 221 -26.45 5.20 -18.61
C SER A 221 -27.13 6.38 -19.33
N THR A 222 -27.41 7.44 -18.58
CA THR A 222 -28.04 8.66 -19.12
C THR A 222 -27.13 9.88 -19.04
N ASN A 223 -25.99 9.75 -18.35
CA ASN A 223 -24.98 10.78 -18.19
C ASN A 223 -23.59 10.14 -18.15
N PRO A 224 -22.51 10.94 -18.30
CA PRO A 224 -21.15 10.42 -18.40
C PRO A 224 -20.66 9.70 -17.13
N TYR A 225 -21.03 10.17 -15.93
CA TYR A 225 -20.65 9.52 -14.66
C TYR A 225 -21.29 8.15 -14.51
N ASP A 226 -22.58 8.04 -14.82
CA ASP A 226 -23.28 6.75 -14.86
C ASP A 226 -22.61 5.79 -15.86
N ALA A 227 -22.14 6.29 -17.00
CA ALA A 227 -21.49 5.46 -18.02
C ALA A 227 -20.17 4.87 -17.52
N VAL A 228 -19.31 5.68 -16.89
CA VAL A 228 -18.03 5.19 -16.35
C VAL A 228 -18.25 4.25 -15.15
N SER A 229 -19.19 4.57 -14.24
CA SER A 229 -19.53 3.68 -13.12
C SER A 229 -20.14 2.35 -13.58
N LEU A 230 -21.00 2.38 -14.61
CA LEU A 230 -21.57 1.18 -15.20
C LEU A 230 -20.49 0.33 -15.86
N LEU A 231 -19.55 0.95 -16.60
CA LEU A 231 -18.43 0.24 -17.21
C LEU A 231 -17.59 -0.44 -16.12
N THR A 232 -17.16 0.28 -15.09
CA THR A 232 -16.38 -0.29 -13.97
C THR A 232 -17.10 -1.48 -13.34
N ALA A 233 -18.39 -1.35 -13.01
CA ALA A 233 -19.16 -2.43 -12.40
C ALA A 233 -19.33 -3.66 -13.34
N LEU A 234 -19.54 -3.43 -14.65
CA LEU A 234 -19.59 -4.50 -15.64
C LEU A 234 -18.24 -5.20 -15.79
N SER A 235 -17.13 -4.46 -15.78
CA SER A 235 -15.78 -5.02 -15.83
C SER A 235 -15.50 -5.89 -14.61
N MET A 236 -15.77 -5.39 -13.41
CA MET A 236 -15.57 -6.14 -12.16
C MET A 236 -16.36 -7.45 -12.12
N THR A 237 -17.59 -7.43 -12.65
CA THR A 237 -18.45 -8.60 -12.64
C THR A 237 -18.20 -9.55 -13.79
N GLU A 238 -17.40 -9.21 -14.81
CA GLU A 238 -17.42 -9.91 -16.10
C GLU A 238 -18.86 -10.00 -16.65
N GLY A 239 -19.47 -8.83 -16.81
CA GLY A 239 -20.80 -8.64 -17.39
C GLY A 239 -20.87 -9.00 -18.88
N SER A 240 -21.96 -8.61 -19.54
CA SER A 240 -22.13 -8.90 -20.97
C SER A 240 -21.05 -8.22 -21.82
N SER A 241 -20.24 -9.01 -22.55
CA SER A 241 -19.21 -8.46 -23.45
C SER A 241 -19.80 -7.52 -24.50
N ALA A 242 -20.97 -7.82 -25.05
CA ALA A 242 -21.66 -6.95 -26.00
C ALA A 242 -22.06 -5.60 -25.40
N GLN A 243 -22.48 -5.59 -24.12
CA GLN A 243 -22.81 -4.34 -23.41
C GLN A 243 -21.56 -3.54 -23.09
N ILE A 244 -20.49 -4.22 -22.65
CA ILE A 244 -19.17 -3.62 -22.39
C ILE A 244 -18.64 -2.98 -23.67
N ASP A 245 -18.57 -3.72 -24.78
CA ASP A 245 -18.06 -3.23 -26.07
C ASP A 245 -18.86 -2.02 -26.57
N ALA A 246 -20.19 -2.07 -26.43
CA ALA A 246 -21.05 -0.95 -26.80
C ALA A 246 -20.80 0.29 -25.95
N LEU A 247 -20.61 0.11 -24.63
CA LEU A 247 -20.37 1.20 -23.69
C LEU A 247 -18.98 1.80 -23.85
N VAL A 248 -17.94 0.98 -24.06
CA VAL A 248 -16.59 1.43 -24.41
C VAL A 248 -16.64 2.22 -25.72
N ASN A 249 -17.32 1.71 -26.75
CA ASN A 249 -17.45 2.43 -28.02
C ASN A 249 -18.17 3.78 -27.85
N ASP A 250 -19.23 3.85 -27.04
CA ASP A 250 -19.90 5.12 -26.76
C ASP A 250 -18.96 6.11 -26.05
N LEU A 251 -18.27 5.67 -25.00
CA LEU A 251 -17.33 6.50 -24.23
C LEU A 251 -16.18 7.06 -25.08
N VAL A 252 -15.69 6.33 -26.08
CA VAL A 252 -14.56 6.77 -26.93
C VAL A 252 -14.97 7.48 -28.21
N THR A 253 -16.26 7.49 -28.56
CA THR A 253 -16.77 8.16 -29.78
C THR A 253 -17.66 9.36 -29.48
N THR A 254 -18.21 9.46 -28.26
CA THR A 254 -19.07 10.55 -27.84
C THR A 254 -18.30 11.53 -26.95
N THR A 255 -18.25 12.80 -27.33
CA THR A 255 -17.76 13.87 -26.45
C THR A 255 -18.90 14.29 -25.51
N PRO A 256 -18.74 14.20 -24.18
CA PRO A 256 -19.79 14.59 -23.24
C PRO A 256 -20.02 16.11 -23.28
N ALA A 257 -21.28 16.52 -23.08
CA ALA A 257 -21.66 17.94 -23.06
C ALA A 257 -21.10 18.70 -21.85
N PHE A 258 -20.74 17.97 -20.79
CA PHE A 258 -20.09 18.46 -19.59
C PHE A 258 -18.92 17.52 -19.27
N MET A 259 -17.76 18.09 -19.02
CA MET A 259 -16.52 17.39 -18.71
C MET A 259 -15.80 18.21 -17.65
N ASP A 260 -15.47 17.55 -16.54
CA ASP A 260 -14.63 18.09 -15.48
C ASP A 260 -13.52 17.10 -15.13
N ALA A 261 -12.65 17.48 -14.19
CA ALA A 261 -11.50 16.65 -13.83
C ALA A 261 -11.92 15.34 -13.15
N ASP A 262 -13.05 15.32 -12.45
CA ASP A 262 -13.61 14.11 -11.84
C ASP A 262 -13.97 13.10 -12.93
N TYR A 263 -14.72 13.53 -13.95
CA TYR A 263 -15.04 12.67 -15.09
C TYR A 263 -13.78 12.20 -15.81
N ALA A 264 -12.80 13.08 -16.02
CA ALA A 264 -11.52 12.72 -16.64
C ALA A 264 -10.76 11.64 -15.83
N GLY A 265 -10.70 11.75 -14.50
CA GLY A 265 -10.12 10.70 -13.65
C GLY A 265 -10.91 9.38 -13.71
N MET A 266 -12.24 9.45 -13.64
CA MET A 266 -13.09 8.26 -13.67
C MET A 266 -13.06 7.52 -15.02
N ILE A 267 -13.00 8.23 -16.15
CA ILE A 267 -12.90 7.58 -17.45
C ILE A 267 -11.52 6.93 -17.65
N LEU A 268 -10.43 7.53 -17.15
CA LEU A 268 -9.12 6.88 -17.13
C LEU A 268 -9.18 5.58 -16.32
N LEU A 269 -9.78 5.59 -15.13
CA LEU A 269 -9.95 4.39 -14.32
C LEU A 269 -10.80 3.31 -15.03
N ALA A 270 -11.92 3.71 -15.64
CA ALA A 270 -12.86 2.78 -16.29
C ALA A 270 -12.29 2.18 -17.59
N LEU A 271 -11.46 2.93 -18.33
CA LEU A 271 -10.82 2.45 -19.57
C LEU A 271 -9.53 1.68 -19.34
N ALA A 272 -8.99 1.60 -18.12
CA ALA A 272 -7.75 0.88 -17.84
C ALA A 272 -7.75 -0.59 -18.35
N PRO A 273 -8.82 -1.39 -18.17
CA PRO A 273 -8.87 -2.74 -18.74
C PRO A 273 -9.02 -2.80 -20.27
N TYR A 274 -9.24 -1.65 -20.91
CA TYR A 274 -9.61 -1.50 -22.31
C TYR A 274 -8.69 -0.53 -23.07
N ALA A 275 -7.49 -0.26 -22.56
CA ALA A 275 -6.56 0.71 -23.16
C ALA A 275 -6.22 0.39 -24.64
N GLU A 276 -6.26 -0.89 -25.02
CA GLU A 276 -6.02 -1.39 -26.38
C GLU A 276 -7.26 -1.36 -27.30
N SER A 277 -8.43 -1.01 -26.78
CA SER A 277 -9.65 -0.88 -27.58
C SER A 277 -9.53 0.28 -28.57
N GLN A 278 -10.14 0.15 -29.74
CA GLN A 278 -10.11 1.19 -30.76
C GLN A 278 -10.67 2.51 -30.21
N GLY A 279 -9.85 3.57 -30.23
CA GLY A 279 -10.22 4.90 -29.74
C GLY A 279 -9.91 5.15 -28.24
N ALA A 280 -9.64 4.09 -27.46
CA ALA A 280 -9.34 4.23 -26.04
C ALA A 280 -8.03 5.00 -25.80
N ALA A 281 -6.95 4.67 -26.51
CA ALA A 281 -5.67 5.38 -26.39
C ALA A 281 -5.77 6.90 -26.67
N GLN A 282 -6.56 7.29 -27.67
CA GLN A 282 -6.79 8.72 -27.96
C GLN A 282 -7.59 9.38 -26.83
N THR A 283 -8.65 8.71 -26.36
CA THR A 283 -9.47 9.21 -25.25
C THR A 283 -8.64 9.38 -23.98
N ILE A 284 -7.80 8.39 -23.65
CA ILE A 284 -6.86 8.44 -22.52
C ILE A 284 -5.93 9.65 -22.66
N THR A 285 -5.30 9.80 -23.82
CA THR A 285 -4.41 10.96 -24.11
C THR A 285 -5.14 12.29 -23.97
N ASP A 286 -6.38 12.39 -24.45
CA ASP A 286 -7.18 13.62 -24.38
C ASP A 286 -7.54 13.97 -22.92
N MET A 287 -7.83 12.96 -22.08
CA MET A 287 -8.13 13.16 -20.67
C MET A 287 -6.89 13.53 -19.86
N GLU A 288 -5.73 12.93 -20.13
CA GLU A 288 -4.46 13.35 -19.54
C GLU A 288 -4.15 14.82 -19.87
N ALA A 289 -4.29 15.20 -21.15
CA ALA A 289 -4.08 16.57 -21.59
C ALA A 289 -5.06 17.54 -20.92
N TYR A 290 -6.32 17.15 -20.76
CA TYR A 290 -7.31 17.94 -20.04
C TYR A 290 -6.95 18.09 -18.55
N ILE A 291 -6.62 17.00 -17.86
CA ILE A 291 -6.21 17.02 -16.44
C ILE A 291 -5.04 17.97 -16.23
N GLN A 292 -4.04 17.95 -17.11
CA GLN A 292 -2.88 18.83 -17.05
C GLN A 292 -3.26 20.33 -17.12
N THR A 293 -4.39 20.69 -17.72
CA THR A 293 -4.90 22.08 -17.72
C THR A 293 -5.61 22.48 -16.43
N MET A 294 -5.97 21.51 -15.59
CA MET A 294 -6.69 21.70 -14.33
C MET A 294 -5.77 21.65 -13.10
N LEU A 295 -4.47 21.44 -13.29
CA LEU A 295 -3.51 21.34 -12.19
C LEU A 295 -3.22 22.70 -11.53
N THR A 296 -3.12 22.68 -10.21
CA THR A 296 -2.68 23.79 -9.38
C THR A 296 -1.71 23.26 -8.31
N GLU A 297 -1.01 24.16 -7.61
CA GLU A 297 -0.17 23.79 -6.47
C GLU A 297 -0.98 23.24 -5.27
N ASN A 298 -2.31 23.44 -5.27
CA ASN A 298 -3.24 22.91 -4.26
C ASN A 298 -3.98 21.65 -4.75
N GLY A 299 -3.52 21.03 -5.83
CA GLY A 299 -4.14 19.85 -6.44
C GLY A 299 -4.97 20.19 -7.68
N VAL A 300 -6.00 19.41 -7.95
CA VAL A 300 -6.79 19.48 -9.18
C VAL A 300 -7.99 20.39 -9.01
N GLU A 301 -8.12 21.40 -9.88
CA GLU A 301 -9.30 22.26 -9.96
C GLU A 301 -10.48 21.51 -10.59
N SER A 302 -11.59 21.46 -9.86
CA SER A 302 -12.89 20.99 -10.37
C SER A 302 -13.98 21.74 -9.62
N TRP A 303 -15.16 21.89 -10.21
CA TRP A 303 -16.28 22.61 -9.59
C TRP A 303 -15.95 24.05 -9.14
N GLY A 304 -14.94 24.67 -9.75
CA GLY A 304 -14.51 26.05 -9.49
C GLY A 304 -13.45 26.22 -8.40
N SER A 305 -12.88 25.14 -7.87
CA SER A 305 -11.78 25.20 -6.91
C SER A 305 -10.94 23.93 -6.88
N ALA A 306 -9.65 24.05 -6.56
CA ALA A 306 -8.85 22.90 -6.17
C ALA A 306 -9.45 22.23 -4.91
N ASN A 307 -9.55 20.89 -4.93
CA ASN A 307 -10.11 20.13 -3.82
C ASN A 307 -9.55 18.70 -3.74
N SER A 308 -9.64 18.10 -2.56
CA SER A 308 -9.06 16.78 -2.29
C SER A 308 -9.77 15.63 -3.03
N SER A 309 -11.10 15.67 -3.14
CA SER A 309 -11.89 14.59 -3.76
C SER A 309 -11.60 14.45 -5.25
N SER A 310 -11.53 15.58 -5.97
CA SER A 310 -11.18 15.58 -7.39
C SER A 310 -9.72 15.21 -7.62
N THR A 311 -8.82 15.65 -6.74
CA THR A 311 -7.41 15.25 -6.78
C THR A 311 -7.25 13.74 -6.58
N ALA A 312 -7.95 13.16 -5.60
CA ALA A 312 -7.98 11.72 -5.35
C ALA A 312 -8.54 10.94 -6.54
N THR A 313 -9.64 11.41 -7.15
CA THR A 313 -10.23 10.77 -8.34
C THR A 313 -9.28 10.78 -9.54
N VAL A 314 -8.56 11.87 -9.77
CA VAL A 314 -7.53 11.95 -10.81
C VAL A 314 -6.38 11.00 -10.52
N ILE A 315 -5.87 10.95 -9.29
CA ILE A 315 -4.80 10.02 -8.91
C ILE A 315 -5.20 8.58 -9.18
N LEU A 316 -6.42 8.17 -8.79
CA LEU A 316 -6.96 6.84 -9.08
C LEU A 316 -6.96 6.52 -10.58
N GLY A 317 -7.36 7.48 -11.41
CA GLY A 317 -7.33 7.36 -12.86
C GLY A 317 -5.92 7.22 -13.44
N LEU A 318 -4.97 8.04 -12.98
CA LEU A 318 -3.58 8.03 -13.44
C LEU A 318 -2.89 6.71 -13.09
N VAL A 319 -2.97 6.26 -11.83
CA VAL A 319 -2.32 5.01 -11.40
C VAL A 319 -2.92 3.79 -12.10
N ALA A 320 -4.23 3.82 -12.41
CA ALA A 320 -4.88 2.77 -13.20
C ALA A 320 -4.35 2.69 -14.64
N GLN A 321 -3.74 3.76 -15.16
CA GLN A 321 -3.06 3.79 -16.45
C GLN A 321 -1.54 3.59 -16.34
N GLY A 322 -1.01 3.35 -15.13
CA GLY A 322 0.42 3.20 -14.89
C GLY A 322 1.18 4.54 -14.88
N ILE A 323 0.48 5.65 -14.74
CA ILE A 323 1.05 6.99 -14.76
C ILE A 323 1.38 7.44 -13.34
N ASN A 324 2.58 7.95 -13.14
CA ASN A 324 3.04 8.42 -11.84
C ASN A 324 2.40 9.80 -11.52
N PRO A 325 1.56 9.92 -10.46
CA PRO A 325 0.98 11.21 -10.06
C PRO A 325 2.03 12.19 -9.52
N ARG A 326 3.26 11.74 -9.27
CA ARG A 326 4.42 12.55 -8.87
C ARG A 326 5.34 12.94 -10.04
N ASP A 327 4.99 12.60 -11.27
CA ASP A 327 5.78 12.99 -12.45
C ASP A 327 5.72 14.51 -12.69
N VAL A 328 6.75 15.07 -13.33
CA VAL A 328 6.85 16.49 -13.66
C VAL A 328 5.64 17.02 -14.44
N LEU A 329 4.98 16.18 -15.24
CA LEU A 329 3.73 16.53 -15.95
C LEU A 329 2.55 16.77 -15.01
N TYR A 330 2.61 16.25 -13.79
CA TYR A 330 1.61 16.35 -12.73
C TYR A 330 2.10 17.20 -11.54
N THR A 331 3.15 18.00 -11.75
CA THR A 331 3.73 18.90 -10.76
C THR A 331 3.47 20.37 -11.12
N THR A 332 2.92 21.14 -10.20
CA THR A 332 2.74 22.60 -10.34
C THR A 332 3.52 23.34 -9.28
N ASN A 333 4.35 24.32 -9.66
CA ASN A 333 5.21 25.09 -8.75
C ASN A 333 6.10 24.23 -7.82
N GLY A 334 6.49 23.04 -8.28
CA GLY A 334 7.31 22.11 -7.51
C GLY A 334 6.53 21.30 -6.48
N ILE A 335 5.19 21.33 -6.52
CA ILE A 335 4.30 20.50 -5.71
C ILE A 335 3.59 19.51 -6.63
N ASP A 336 3.78 18.22 -6.39
CA ASP A 336 3.12 17.16 -7.12
C ASP A 336 1.71 16.82 -6.56
N LEU A 337 0.96 15.96 -7.24
CA LEU A 337 -0.42 15.65 -6.84
C LEU A 337 -0.52 14.93 -5.50
N ILE A 338 0.47 14.12 -5.12
CA ILE A 338 0.49 13.44 -3.83
C ILE A 338 0.77 14.47 -2.74
N GLU A 339 1.84 15.27 -2.89
CA GLU A 339 2.16 16.36 -1.96
C GLU A 339 0.97 17.31 -1.76
N ALA A 340 0.33 17.73 -2.86
CA ALA A 340 -0.86 18.57 -2.79
C ALA A 340 -2.02 17.89 -2.04
N LEU A 341 -2.26 16.60 -2.28
CA LEU A 341 -3.32 15.85 -1.60
C LEU A 341 -3.09 15.75 -0.09
N LEU A 342 -1.83 15.57 0.33
CA LEU A 342 -1.45 15.49 1.75
C LEU A 342 -1.72 16.81 2.50
N THR A 343 -1.77 17.96 1.82
CA THR A 343 -2.08 19.24 2.47
C THR A 343 -3.52 19.36 2.99
N TYR A 344 -4.43 18.49 2.53
CA TYR A 344 -5.82 18.45 2.98
C TYR A 344 -6.02 17.62 4.25
N GLU A 345 -4.97 16.96 4.73
CA GLU A 345 -4.99 16.13 5.91
C GLU A 345 -5.33 16.95 7.17
N VAL A 346 -6.12 16.34 8.05
CA VAL A 346 -6.35 16.78 9.42
C VAL A 346 -6.67 15.56 10.28
N ASP A 347 -5.81 15.30 11.26
CA ASP A 347 -5.95 14.23 12.25
C ASP A 347 -6.18 12.83 11.63
N GLY A 348 -5.52 12.50 10.51
CA GLY A 348 -5.64 11.23 9.78
C GLY A 348 -6.85 11.12 8.85
N ALA A 349 -7.64 12.18 8.71
CA ALA A 349 -8.76 12.31 7.78
C ALA A 349 -8.55 13.52 6.84
N TYR A 350 -9.50 13.80 5.94
CA TYR A 350 -9.28 14.79 4.88
C TYR A 350 -10.42 15.78 4.72
N LYS A 351 -10.05 17.06 4.57
CA LYS A 351 -10.94 18.16 4.23
C LYS A 351 -11.35 18.09 2.76
N TRP A 352 -12.45 18.75 2.38
CA TRP A 352 -12.78 18.93 0.97
C TRP A 352 -11.94 20.06 0.35
N GLN A 353 -12.00 21.26 0.93
CA GLN A 353 -11.22 22.43 0.54
C GLN A 353 -10.21 22.80 1.62
N LEU A 354 -9.08 23.42 1.25
CA LEU A 354 -8.07 23.89 2.21
C LEU A 354 -8.61 24.92 3.22
N ALA A 355 -9.63 25.69 2.81
CA ALA A 355 -10.29 26.67 3.66
C ALA A 355 -11.20 26.03 4.73
N ASP A 356 -11.53 24.74 4.62
CA ASP A 356 -12.36 24.06 5.59
C ASP A 356 -11.60 23.83 6.90
N GLU A 357 -12.31 23.93 8.02
CA GLU A 357 -11.72 23.70 9.35
C GLU A 357 -11.72 22.22 9.74
N GLN A 358 -12.69 21.44 9.26
CA GLN A 358 -12.93 20.05 9.66
C GLN A 358 -12.81 19.10 8.48
N ALA A 359 -12.43 17.85 8.75
CA ALA A 359 -12.47 16.78 7.77
C ALA A 359 -13.89 16.53 7.27
N ASP A 360 -14.00 16.21 5.98
CA ASP A 360 -15.22 15.72 5.36
C ASP A 360 -15.20 14.19 5.37
N MET A 361 -15.68 13.64 6.49
CA MET A 361 -15.75 12.20 6.73
C MET A 361 -16.72 11.47 5.80
N ALA A 362 -17.70 12.15 5.23
CA ALA A 362 -18.73 11.47 4.45
C ALA A 362 -18.32 11.25 2.99
N PHE A 363 -17.45 12.13 2.46
CA PHE A 363 -17.20 12.17 1.02
C PHE A 363 -15.71 12.27 0.68
N SER A 364 -14.99 13.27 1.17
CA SER A 364 -13.57 13.47 0.82
C SER A 364 -12.66 12.38 1.40
N THR A 365 -12.76 12.14 2.71
CA THR A 365 -11.91 11.19 3.43
C THR A 365 -11.85 9.78 2.79
N PRO A 366 -12.96 9.09 2.48
CA PRO A 366 -12.89 7.75 1.87
C PRO A 366 -12.25 7.74 0.47
N GLN A 367 -12.45 8.80 -0.32
CA GLN A 367 -11.86 8.93 -1.65
C GLN A 367 -10.34 9.13 -1.55
N VAL A 368 -9.89 10.05 -0.68
CA VAL A 368 -8.47 10.33 -0.48
C VAL A 368 -7.75 9.08 0.05
N PHE A 369 -8.30 8.42 1.07
CA PHE A 369 -7.73 7.17 1.58
C PHE A 369 -7.54 6.14 0.47
N SER A 370 -8.56 5.91 -0.36
CA SER A 370 -8.47 4.94 -1.45
C SER A 370 -7.45 5.32 -2.53
N ALA A 371 -7.28 6.62 -2.81
CA ALA A 371 -6.29 7.12 -3.74
C ALA A 371 -4.86 6.94 -3.22
N LEU A 372 -4.63 7.20 -1.92
CA LEU A 372 -3.33 6.96 -1.28
C LEU A 372 -2.97 5.47 -1.28
N VAL A 373 -3.94 4.60 -0.97
CA VAL A 373 -3.71 3.15 -1.06
C VAL A 373 -3.42 2.72 -2.49
N ALA A 374 -4.16 3.21 -3.49
CA ALA A 374 -3.89 2.89 -4.89
C ALA A 374 -2.50 3.39 -5.35
N TYR A 375 -2.11 4.59 -4.91
CA TYR A 375 -0.77 5.13 -5.15
C TYR A 375 0.32 4.26 -4.49
N LYS A 376 0.11 3.85 -3.23
CA LYS A 376 1.00 2.92 -2.54
C LYS A 376 1.18 1.61 -3.32
N MET A 377 0.08 0.99 -3.75
CA MET A 377 0.14 -0.26 -4.53
C MET A 377 0.86 -0.08 -5.88
N TYR A 378 0.71 1.08 -6.51
CA TYR A 378 1.43 1.47 -7.72
C TYR A 378 2.94 1.65 -7.46
N ARG A 379 3.31 2.41 -6.42
CA ARG A 379 4.68 2.77 -6.05
C ARG A 379 5.50 1.56 -5.57
N ASP A 380 4.87 0.69 -4.79
CA ASP A 380 5.57 -0.40 -4.07
C ASP A 380 5.91 -1.60 -4.96
N VAL A 381 5.55 -1.57 -6.24
CA VAL A 381 5.90 -2.59 -7.22
C VAL A 381 6.91 -2.02 -8.21
N TYR A 382 8.03 -2.72 -8.40
CA TYR A 382 9.09 -2.29 -9.31
C TYR A 382 8.53 -2.02 -10.71
N SER A 383 9.04 -0.96 -11.36
CA SER A 383 8.55 -0.41 -12.65
C SER A 383 7.21 0.31 -12.60
N ASN A 384 6.61 0.42 -11.41
CA ASN A 384 5.35 1.10 -11.14
C ASN A 384 4.25 0.73 -12.17
N PRO A 385 3.84 -0.54 -12.22
CA PRO A 385 2.86 -1.01 -13.19
C PRO A 385 1.48 -0.40 -12.92
N ALA A 386 0.65 -0.33 -13.96
CA ALA A 386 -0.74 0.08 -13.86
C ALA A 386 -1.49 -0.68 -12.75
N PHE A 387 -2.17 0.06 -11.89
CA PHE A 387 -2.88 -0.47 -10.73
C PHE A 387 -4.32 0.04 -10.68
N ASN A 388 -5.28 -0.85 -10.89
CA ASN A 388 -6.70 -0.54 -10.78
C ASN A 388 -7.23 -0.94 -9.41
N LEU A 389 -7.68 0.04 -8.60
CA LEU A 389 -8.24 -0.17 -7.26
C LEU A 389 -9.32 -1.26 -7.23
N PHE A 390 -10.16 -1.35 -8.27
CA PHE A 390 -11.27 -2.28 -8.37
C PHE A 390 -10.94 -3.59 -9.09
N GLY A 391 -9.66 -3.82 -9.43
CA GLY A 391 -9.19 -5.00 -10.16
C GLY A 391 -8.96 -6.25 -9.30
N PHE A 392 -10.01 -6.79 -8.66
CA PHE A 392 -9.95 -8.03 -7.85
C PHE A 392 -11.17 -8.96 -8.00
#